data_AF-A0A3D4F046-F1
#
_entry.id   AF-A0A3D4F046-F1
#
_cell.length_a   1.000
_cell.length_b   1.000
_cell.length_c   1.000
_cell.angle_alpha   90.00
_cell.angle_beta   90.00
_cell.angle_gamma   90.00
#
_symmetry.space_group_name_H-M   'P 1'
#
loop_
_entity.id
_entity.type
_entity.pdbx_description
1 polymer ?
#
loop_
_entity_poly.entity_id
_entity_poly.type
_entity_poly.pdbx_seq_one_letter_code
_entity_poly.pdbx_strand_id
1 'polypeptide(L)'
;MSADSYRIAVGADHGGVELKNAIVEALKKAGRDFVDYGTHGADSVDYADFANEVARAVNEERVDRGILICTTGAGVCLAANRFRDVRGANIHNVEQAEFARSHNDANVLCLGQKVLEEEVALEIVEIFLKTSFEGGRHERRLCKASGSRLAMTDPTVFEAIVGEEKRQRSHIELIASENFASPAVMEAQGSLLTNKYAEGYPGRRWYG
;
A
#
# COMPACT_ATOMS: atom_id res chain seq x y z
N MET A 1 -2.85 10.79 15.08
CA MET A 1 -2.00 11.66 14.25
C MET A 1 -2.91 12.70 13.62
N SER A 2 -2.60 14.01 13.68
CA SER A 2 -3.42 14.97 12.95
C SER A 2 -3.22 14.76 11.45
N ALA A 3 -4.26 15.01 10.66
CA ALA A 3 -4.28 14.82 9.20
C ALA A 3 -3.21 15.63 8.43
N ASP A 4 -2.45 16.49 9.11
CA ASP A 4 -1.44 17.38 8.53
C ASP A 4 -0.04 16.76 8.44
N SER A 5 0.15 15.51 8.87
CA SER A 5 1.48 14.89 9.01
C SER A 5 1.76 13.71 8.08
N TYR A 6 0.84 13.37 7.16
CA TYR A 6 1.07 12.23 6.27
C TYR A 6 2.19 12.52 5.28
N ARG A 7 3.07 11.54 5.11
CA ARG A 7 3.94 11.40 3.94
C ARG A 7 3.16 10.74 2.82
N ILE A 8 3.13 11.40 1.66
CA ILE A 8 2.24 11.01 0.55
C ILE A 8 3.09 10.54 -0.64
N ALA A 9 2.82 9.36 -1.18
CA ALA A 9 3.33 8.95 -2.49
C ALA A 9 2.33 9.36 -3.59
N VAL A 10 2.82 9.95 -4.67
CA VAL A 10 2.00 10.31 -5.83
C VAL A 10 2.57 9.62 -7.07
N GLY A 11 1.70 9.05 -7.92
CA GLY A 11 2.11 8.43 -9.17
C GLY A 11 1.02 8.51 -10.25
N ALA A 12 1.43 8.53 -11.51
CA ALA A 12 0.51 8.48 -12.64
C ALA A 12 1.13 7.87 -13.89
N ASP A 13 0.29 7.35 -14.78
CA ASP A 13 0.70 7.13 -16.18
C ASP A 13 0.58 8.42 -17.00
N HIS A 14 0.95 8.33 -18.28
CA HIS A 14 0.81 9.42 -19.25
C HIS A 14 -0.62 9.99 -19.36
N GLY A 15 -1.63 9.15 -19.12
CA GLY A 15 -3.04 9.56 -19.15
C GLY A 15 -3.51 10.31 -17.91
N GLY A 16 -2.66 10.44 -16.87
CA GLY A 16 -2.97 11.13 -15.61
C GLY A 16 -1.96 12.20 -15.20
N VAL A 17 -0.95 12.49 -16.03
CA VAL A 17 0.20 13.31 -15.64
C VAL A 17 -0.15 14.78 -15.35
N GLU A 18 -1.13 15.36 -16.05
CA GLU A 18 -1.52 16.76 -15.85
C GLU A 18 -2.22 16.93 -14.50
N LEU A 19 -3.19 16.07 -14.20
CA LEU A 19 -3.88 16.09 -12.91
C LEU A 19 -2.93 15.76 -11.76
N LYS A 20 -1.99 14.81 -11.97
CA LYS A 20 -0.92 14.52 -11.00
C LYS A 20 -0.12 15.77 -10.67
N ASN A 21 0.28 16.54 -11.68
CA ASN A 21 1.06 17.76 -11.49
C ASN A 21 0.26 18.83 -10.72
N ALA A 22 -1.03 19.02 -11.04
CA ALA A 22 -1.90 19.92 -10.28
C ALA A 22 -1.99 19.53 -8.79
N ILE A 23 -2.16 18.24 -8.50
CA ILE A 23 -2.18 17.70 -7.13
C ILE A 23 -0.84 17.94 -6.43
N VAL A 24 0.28 17.63 -7.09
CA VAL A 24 1.63 17.87 -6.54
C VAL A 24 1.83 19.34 -6.20
N GLU A 25 1.41 20.27 -7.06
CA GLU A 25 1.48 21.71 -6.78
C GLU A 25 0.57 22.12 -5.60
N ALA A 26 -0.61 21.53 -5.47
CA ALA A 26 -1.49 21.76 -4.32
C ALA A 26 -0.86 21.25 -3.01
N LEU A 27 -0.25 20.05 -3.02
CA LEU A 27 0.46 19.49 -1.87
C LEU A 27 1.65 20.37 -1.45
N LYS A 28 2.43 20.86 -2.43
CA LYS A 28 3.53 21.80 -2.20
C LYS A 28 3.04 23.10 -1.55
N LYS A 29 1.97 23.70 -2.10
CA LYS A 29 1.37 24.94 -1.54
C LYS A 29 0.85 24.76 -0.12
N ALA A 30 0.33 23.57 0.18
CA ALA A 30 -0.13 23.20 1.51
C ALA A 30 1.01 22.82 2.48
N GLY A 31 2.26 22.74 2.01
CA GLY A 31 3.42 22.37 2.83
C GLY A 31 3.41 20.91 3.28
N ARG A 32 2.73 20.01 2.56
CA ARG A 32 2.64 18.58 2.89
C ARG A 32 3.88 17.82 2.38
N ASP A 33 4.31 16.79 3.12
CA ASP A 33 5.42 15.91 2.72
C ASP A 33 4.96 14.91 1.65
N PHE A 34 5.65 14.86 0.51
CA PHE A 34 5.31 13.92 -0.55
C PHE A 34 6.52 13.47 -1.38
N VAL A 35 6.35 12.34 -2.06
CA VAL A 35 7.29 11.78 -3.04
C VAL A 35 6.53 11.53 -4.35
N ASP A 36 7.00 12.14 -5.44
CA ASP A 36 6.46 11.94 -6.79
C ASP A 36 7.25 10.81 -7.49
N TYR A 37 6.59 9.67 -7.72
CA TYR A 37 7.16 8.50 -8.41
C TYR A 37 7.06 8.61 -9.96
N GLY A 38 6.57 9.73 -10.47
CA GLY A 38 6.35 9.94 -11.90
C GLY A 38 5.02 9.36 -12.38
N THR A 39 4.77 9.29 -13.69
CA THR A 39 5.65 9.73 -14.78
C THR A 39 5.84 11.25 -14.78
N HIS A 40 6.88 11.73 -15.47
CA HIS A 40 7.20 13.17 -15.55
C HIS A 40 6.96 13.76 -16.95
N GLY A 41 6.31 13.00 -17.84
CA GLY A 41 6.04 13.42 -19.21
C GLY A 41 4.78 12.80 -19.80
N ALA A 42 4.49 13.18 -21.04
CA ALA A 42 3.33 12.69 -21.79
C ALA A 42 3.65 11.45 -22.65
N ASP A 43 4.90 10.98 -22.62
CA ASP A 43 5.31 9.79 -23.36
C ASP A 43 4.57 8.55 -22.85
N SER A 44 4.18 7.68 -23.76
CA SER A 44 3.43 6.47 -23.42
C SER A 44 4.25 5.59 -22.47
N VAL A 45 3.62 5.20 -21.37
CA VAL A 45 4.18 4.40 -20.29
C VAL A 45 3.10 3.52 -19.68
N ASP A 46 3.51 2.45 -19.01
CA ASP A 46 2.61 1.50 -18.38
C ASP A 46 2.20 1.94 -16.96
N TYR A 47 0.90 2.03 -16.72
CA TYR A 47 0.37 2.46 -15.42
C TYR A 47 0.77 1.57 -14.25
N ALA A 48 1.05 0.29 -14.53
CA ALA A 48 1.37 -0.71 -13.52
C ALA A 48 2.68 -0.37 -12.81
N ASP A 49 3.66 0.20 -13.52
CA ASP A 49 4.96 0.53 -12.94
C ASP A 49 4.80 1.56 -11.80
N PHE A 50 4.10 2.65 -12.07
CA PHE A 50 3.84 3.71 -11.10
C PHE A 50 2.90 3.26 -9.98
N ALA A 51 1.86 2.50 -10.32
CA ALA A 51 0.95 1.94 -9.32
C ALA A 51 1.66 1.00 -8.35
N ASN A 52 2.57 0.16 -8.86
CA ASN A 52 3.34 -0.78 -8.05
C ASN A 52 4.34 -0.06 -7.14
N GLU A 53 5.02 1.01 -7.60
CA GLU A 53 5.92 1.78 -6.75
C GLU A 53 5.20 2.47 -5.58
N VAL A 54 4.07 3.13 -5.86
CA VAL A 54 3.24 3.77 -4.82
C VAL A 54 2.66 2.73 -3.86
N ALA A 55 2.10 1.64 -4.38
CA ALA A 55 1.52 0.59 -3.54
C ALA A 55 2.58 -0.12 -2.69
N ARG A 56 3.78 -0.36 -3.23
CA ARG A 56 4.92 -0.90 -2.48
C ARG A 56 5.36 0.06 -1.38
N ALA A 57 5.42 1.36 -1.66
CA ALA A 57 5.78 2.36 -0.66
C ALA A 57 4.79 2.40 0.51
N VAL A 58 3.49 2.28 0.23
CA VAL A 58 2.44 2.19 1.26
C VAL A 58 2.53 0.86 2.02
N ASN A 59 2.68 -0.27 1.32
CA ASN A 59 2.79 -1.60 1.94
C ASN A 59 4.02 -1.73 2.85
N GLU A 60 5.14 -1.11 2.49
CA GLU A 60 6.38 -1.09 3.27
C GLU A 60 6.41 0.03 4.32
N GLU A 61 5.31 0.74 4.52
CA GLU A 61 5.18 1.85 5.49
C GLU A 61 6.21 2.97 5.30
N ARG A 62 6.76 3.11 4.07
CA ARG A 62 7.67 4.22 3.71
C ARG A 62 6.93 5.54 3.57
N VAL A 63 5.63 5.46 3.27
CA VAL A 63 4.69 6.57 3.18
C VAL A 63 3.38 6.16 3.85
N ASP A 64 2.60 7.13 4.30
CA ASP A 64 1.32 6.87 4.95
C ASP A 64 0.18 6.70 3.95
N ARG A 65 0.22 7.45 2.85
CA ARG A 65 -0.87 7.51 1.86
C ARG A 65 -0.33 7.49 0.43
N GLY A 66 -1.11 6.94 -0.48
CA GLY A 66 -0.85 6.99 -1.92
C GLY A 66 -1.93 7.76 -2.67
N ILE A 67 -1.55 8.45 -3.74
CA ILE A 67 -2.44 9.04 -4.74
C ILE A 67 -1.99 8.56 -6.11
N LEU A 68 -2.89 7.89 -6.83
CA LEU A 68 -2.64 7.33 -8.15
C LEU A 68 -3.59 7.92 -9.17
N ILE A 69 -3.06 8.30 -10.33
CA ILE A 69 -3.87 8.85 -11.42
C ILE A 69 -3.60 8.07 -12.70
N CYS A 70 -4.67 7.76 -13.44
CA CYS A 70 -4.54 7.43 -14.85
C CYS A 70 -5.70 8.05 -15.64
N THR A 71 -5.97 7.55 -16.85
CA THR A 71 -7.11 8.03 -17.65
C THR A 71 -8.44 7.92 -16.89
N THR A 72 -8.71 6.79 -16.22
CA THR A 72 -9.98 6.52 -15.52
C THR A 72 -9.84 6.21 -14.03
N GLY A 73 -8.61 6.10 -13.53
CA GLY A 73 -8.29 5.64 -12.17
C GLY A 73 -8.46 4.14 -11.92
N ALA A 74 -9.16 3.40 -12.80
CA ALA A 74 -9.48 1.99 -12.57
C ALA A 74 -8.26 1.07 -12.67
N GLY A 75 -7.39 1.25 -13.68
CA GLY A 75 -6.23 0.39 -13.91
C GLY A 75 -5.22 0.47 -12.76
N VAL A 76 -4.87 1.69 -12.35
CA VAL A 76 -3.98 1.92 -11.21
C VAL A 76 -4.56 1.40 -9.90
N CYS A 77 -5.88 1.51 -9.70
CA CYS A 77 -6.58 0.97 -8.53
C CYS A 77 -6.50 -0.56 -8.47
N LEU A 78 -6.72 -1.24 -9.61
CA LEU A 78 -6.61 -2.70 -9.69
C LEU A 78 -5.18 -3.18 -9.43
N ALA A 79 -4.17 -2.48 -9.97
CA ALA A 79 -2.76 -2.81 -9.73
C ALA A 79 -2.38 -2.61 -8.25
N ALA A 80 -2.72 -1.47 -7.65
CA ALA A 80 -2.40 -1.16 -6.27
C ALA A 80 -3.01 -2.16 -5.28
N ASN A 81 -4.25 -2.59 -5.51
CA ASN A 81 -4.95 -3.55 -4.64
C ASN A 81 -4.40 -4.99 -4.70
N ARG A 82 -3.37 -5.27 -5.52
CA ARG A 82 -2.65 -6.57 -5.47
C ARG A 82 -1.67 -6.66 -4.31
N PHE A 83 -1.32 -5.54 -3.70
CA PHE A 83 -0.40 -5.49 -2.57
C PHE A 83 -1.15 -5.75 -1.27
N ARG A 84 -0.52 -6.51 -0.36
CA ARG A 84 -1.07 -6.70 0.98
C ARG A 84 -1.20 -5.35 1.69
N ASP A 85 -2.23 -5.22 2.51
CA ASP A 85 -2.52 -4.04 3.32
C ASP A 85 -2.74 -2.72 2.55
N VAL A 86 -2.72 -2.75 1.22
CA VAL A 86 -3.11 -1.64 0.35
C VAL A 86 -4.61 -1.72 0.08
N ARG A 87 -5.27 -0.58 0.23
CA ARG A 87 -6.70 -0.37 0.03
C ARG A 87 -6.86 0.84 -0.89
N GLY A 88 -6.78 0.54 -2.19
CA GLY A 88 -7.02 1.47 -3.28
C GLY A 88 -8.51 1.67 -3.53
N ALA A 89 -8.95 2.93 -3.60
CA ALA A 89 -10.33 3.29 -3.94
C ALA A 89 -10.35 4.19 -5.18
N ASN A 90 -11.11 3.82 -6.20
CA ASN A 90 -11.34 4.67 -7.38
C ASN A 90 -12.53 5.59 -7.12
N ILE A 91 -12.30 6.90 -7.07
CA ILE A 91 -13.23 7.89 -6.52
C ILE A 91 -13.59 8.93 -7.57
N HIS A 92 -14.88 9.25 -7.68
CA HIS A 92 -15.40 10.19 -8.69
C HIS A 92 -16.15 11.39 -8.09
N ASN A 93 -16.27 11.50 -6.76
CA ASN A 93 -16.85 12.66 -6.09
C ASN A 93 -16.39 12.75 -4.62
N VAL A 94 -16.67 13.88 -3.99
CA VAL A 94 -16.25 14.20 -2.63
C VAL A 94 -16.86 13.28 -1.57
N GLU A 95 -18.15 12.95 -1.69
CA GLU A 95 -18.85 12.05 -0.76
C GLU A 95 -18.21 10.65 -0.74
N GLN A 96 -17.83 10.13 -1.92
CA GLN A 96 -17.12 8.87 -2.04
C GLN A 96 -15.73 8.92 -1.37
N ALA A 97 -15.03 10.06 -1.46
CA ALA A 97 -13.72 10.25 -0.82
C ALA A 97 -13.82 10.15 0.71
N GLU A 98 -14.85 10.78 1.27
CA GLU A 98 -15.15 10.71 2.70
C GLU A 98 -15.44 9.26 3.12
N PHE A 99 -16.37 8.57 2.45
CA PHE A 99 -16.68 7.18 2.79
C PHE A 99 -15.53 6.21 2.57
N ALA A 100 -14.70 6.43 1.54
CA ALA A 100 -13.51 5.61 1.31
C ALA A 100 -12.57 5.66 2.52
N ARG A 101 -12.44 6.83 3.16
CA ARG A 101 -11.65 6.99 4.39
C ARG A 101 -12.39 6.52 5.64
N SER A 102 -13.57 7.08 5.91
CA SER A 102 -14.30 6.87 7.17
C SER A 102 -14.75 5.43 7.36
N HIS A 103 -15.15 4.75 6.27
CA HIS A 103 -15.70 3.41 6.32
C HIS A 103 -14.75 2.31 5.86
N ASN A 104 -13.85 2.60 4.92
CA ASN A 104 -13.00 1.58 4.29
C ASN A 104 -11.51 1.73 4.63
N ASP A 105 -11.15 2.75 5.41
CA ASP A 105 -9.78 3.11 5.72
C ASP A 105 -8.85 3.04 4.50
N ALA A 106 -9.32 3.54 3.35
CA ALA A 106 -8.54 3.52 2.12
C ALA A 106 -7.23 4.29 2.33
N ASN A 107 -6.09 3.67 2.01
CA ASN A 107 -4.77 4.30 2.13
C ASN A 107 -4.20 4.70 0.76
N VAL A 108 -4.85 4.30 -0.34
CA VAL A 108 -4.52 4.75 -1.70
C VAL A 108 -5.76 5.34 -2.37
N LEU A 109 -5.68 6.59 -2.80
CA LEU A 109 -6.70 7.26 -3.60
C LEU A 109 -6.38 7.08 -5.08
N CYS A 110 -7.34 6.63 -5.87
CA CYS A 110 -7.19 6.49 -7.32
C CYS A 110 -8.17 7.42 -8.05
N LEU A 111 -7.66 8.19 -9.02
CA LEU A 111 -8.41 9.20 -9.76
C LEU A 111 -8.25 9.03 -11.27
N GLY A 112 -9.25 9.48 -12.02
CA GLY A 112 -9.24 9.51 -13.48
C GLY A 112 -9.17 10.92 -14.02
N GLN A 113 -8.09 11.29 -14.74
CA GLN A 113 -7.96 12.62 -15.34
C GLN A 113 -9.05 12.91 -16.38
N LYS A 114 -9.55 11.91 -17.11
CA LYS A 114 -10.67 12.11 -18.05
C LYS A 114 -12.05 12.04 -17.40
N VAL A 115 -12.12 11.80 -16.10
CA VAL A 115 -13.36 11.57 -15.36
C VAL A 115 -13.69 12.75 -14.46
N LEU A 116 -12.66 13.45 -13.95
CA LEU A 116 -12.78 14.52 -12.98
C LEU A 116 -12.25 15.83 -13.55
N GLU A 117 -12.96 16.91 -13.27
CA GLU A 117 -12.42 18.26 -13.38
C GLU A 117 -11.36 18.50 -12.30
N GLU A 118 -10.37 19.34 -12.58
CA GLU A 118 -9.22 19.59 -11.71
C GLU A 118 -9.67 20.07 -10.32
N GLU A 119 -10.58 21.03 -10.24
CA GLU A 119 -11.05 21.59 -8.97
C GLU A 119 -11.70 20.53 -8.07
N VAL A 120 -12.51 19.65 -8.68
CA VAL A 120 -13.18 18.56 -7.96
C VAL A 120 -12.17 17.52 -7.49
N ALA A 121 -11.16 17.21 -8.30
CA ALA A 121 -10.11 16.28 -7.92
C ALA A 121 -9.26 16.80 -6.75
N LEU A 122 -8.94 18.11 -6.73
CA LEU A 122 -8.23 18.74 -5.61
C LEU A 122 -9.06 18.72 -4.31
N GLU A 123 -10.38 18.95 -4.41
CA GLU A 123 -11.29 18.85 -3.27
C GLU A 123 -11.36 17.41 -2.73
N ILE A 124 -11.47 16.42 -3.62
CA ILE A 124 -11.43 14.99 -3.27
C ILE A 124 -10.15 14.64 -2.52
N VAL A 125 -8.99 15.09 -3.00
CA VAL A 125 -7.68 14.83 -2.35
C VAL A 125 -7.65 15.41 -0.95
N GLU A 126 -8.11 16.64 -0.77
CA GLU A 126 -8.11 17.30 0.53
C GLU A 126 -9.04 16.59 1.53
N ILE A 127 -10.25 16.20 1.10
CA ILE A 127 -11.18 15.43 1.92
C ILE A 127 -10.61 14.06 2.26
N PHE A 128 -10.03 13.35 1.29
CA PHE A 128 -9.38 12.06 1.53
C PHE A 128 -8.25 12.16 2.57
N LEU A 129 -7.45 13.22 2.54
CA LEU A 129 -6.35 13.40 3.49
C LEU A 129 -6.86 13.82 4.88
N LYS A 130 -7.93 14.62 4.96
CA LYS A 130 -8.51 15.10 6.23
C LYS A 130 -9.37 14.06 6.95
N THR A 131 -10.09 13.22 6.22
CA THR A 131 -11.07 12.30 6.80
C THR A 131 -10.38 11.17 7.58
N SER A 132 -10.76 11.06 8.85
CA SER A 132 -10.29 10.02 9.77
C SER A 132 -11.12 8.75 9.63
N PHE A 133 -10.53 7.60 9.94
CA PHE A 133 -11.24 6.33 9.95
C PHE A 133 -12.10 6.19 11.22
N GLU A 134 -13.34 5.71 11.08
CA GLU A 134 -14.28 5.61 12.21
C GLU A 134 -14.08 4.35 13.06
N GLY A 135 -13.42 3.31 12.53
CA GLY A 135 -13.24 2.05 13.25
C GLY A 135 -14.56 1.29 13.52
N GLY A 136 -14.60 0.56 14.63
CA GLY A 136 -15.81 -0.12 15.12
C GLY A 136 -16.37 -1.14 14.11
N ARG A 137 -17.61 -0.94 13.64
CA ARG A 137 -18.24 -1.87 12.69
C ARG A 137 -17.49 -1.97 11.35
N HIS A 138 -16.77 -0.91 10.99
CA HIS A 138 -16.03 -0.79 9.74
C HIS A 138 -14.72 -1.58 9.80
N GLU A 139 -14.00 -1.48 10.92
CA GLU A 139 -12.80 -2.27 11.19
C GLU A 139 -13.08 -3.78 11.08
N ARG A 140 -14.17 -4.25 11.71
CA ARG A 140 -14.61 -5.65 11.57
C ARG A 140 -14.84 -6.08 10.11
N ARG A 141 -15.35 -5.18 9.24
CA ARG A 141 -15.56 -5.48 7.82
C ARG A 141 -14.24 -5.51 7.06
N LEU A 142 -13.30 -4.62 7.40
CA LEU A 142 -11.95 -4.63 6.84
C LEU A 142 -11.17 -5.88 7.19
N CYS A 143 -11.25 -6.37 8.43
CA CYS A 143 -10.65 -7.65 8.82
C CYS A 143 -11.20 -8.83 7.99
N LYS A 144 -12.49 -8.77 7.60
CA LYS A 144 -13.09 -9.79 6.71
C LYS A 144 -12.65 -9.64 5.26
N ALA A 145 -12.46 -8.41 4.78
CA ALA A 145 -12.11 -8.11 3.39
C ALA A 145 -10.61 -8.29 3.08
N SER A 146 -9.74 -8.05 4.05
CA SER A 146 -8.27 -8.16 3.96
C SER A 146 -7.76 -9.58 3.73
N GLY A 147 -8.65 -10.58 3.70
CA GLY A 147 -8.36 -11.88 3.09
C GLY A 147 -7.41 -12.78 3.88
N SER A 148 -6.84 -12.34 5.01
CA SER A 148 -6.12 -13.25 5.92
C SER A 148 -7.13 -14.11 6.65
N ARG A 149 -7.60 -15.16 5.97
CA ARG A 149 -8.37 -16.24 6.59
C ARG A 149 -7.66 -16.72 7.85
N LEU A 150 -6.33 -16.79 7.82
CA LEU A 150 -5.52 -17.23 8.95
C LEU A 150 -5.69 -16.33 10.18
N ALA A 151 -5.68 -14.99 10.02
CA ALA A 151 -5.93 -14.08 11.14
C ALA A 151 -7.32 -14.29 11.78
N MET A 152 -8.29 -14.79 11.03
CA MET A 152 -9.62 -15.10 11.54
C MET A 152 -9.77 -16.52 12.08
N THR A 153 -9.16 -17.51 11.42
CA THR A 153 -9.31 -18.93 11.76
C THR A 153 -8.32 -19.39 12.81
N ASP A 154 -7.12 -18.80 12.83
CA ASP A 154 -6.05 -19.08 13.79
C ASP A 154 -5.19 -17.82 14.05
N PRO A 155 -5.69 -16.89 14.89
CA PRO A 155 -4.98 -15.66 15.23
C PRO A 155 -3.59 -15.91 15.82
N THR A 156 -3.42 -17.00 16.57
CA THR A 156 -2.15 -17.35 17.21
C THR A 156 -1.07 -17.65 16.18
N VAL A 157 -1.40 -18.45 15.15
CA VAL A 157 -0.47 -18.74 14.06
C VAL A 157 -0.19 -17.48 13.23
N PHE A 158 -1.21 -16.66 12.98
CA PHE A 158 -1.03 -15.38 12.30
C PHE A 158 -0.06 -14.46 13.05
N GLU A 159 -0.24 -14.27 14.36
CA GLU A 159 0.66 -13.48 15.20
C GLU A 159 2.08 -14.04 15.23
N ALA A 160 2.24 -15.37 15.25
CA ALA A 160 3.55 -16.00 15.16
C ALA A 160 4.26 -15.72 13.82
N ILE A 161 3.53 -15.75 12.70
CA ILE A 161 4.06 -15.42 11.37
C ILE A 161 4.50 -13.95 11.33
N VAL A 162 3.65 -13.03 11.80
CA VAL A 162 3.95 -11.59 11.84
C VAL A 162 5.16 -11.30 12.75
N GLY A 163 5.22 -11.96 13.91
CA GLY A 163 6.35 -11.85 14.83
C GLY A 163 7.66 -12.31 14.22
N GLU A 164 7.65 -13.43 13.50
CA GLU A 164 8.83 -13.93 12.81
C GLU A 164 9.24 -13.03 11.63
N GLU A 165 8.31 -12.48 10.84
CA GLU A 165 8.65 -11.49 9.81
C GLU A 165 9.41 -10.31 10.40
N LYS A 166 8.88 -9.76 11.49
CA LYS A 166 9.50 -8.63 12.20
C LYS A 166 10.90 -9.00 12.69
N ARG A 167 11.10 -10.19 13.25
CA ARG A 167 12.43 -10.68 13.67
C ARG A 167 13.40 -10.68 12.48
N GLN A 168 13.03 -11.29 11.36
CA GLN A 168 13.90 -11.42 10.18
C GLN A 168 14.24 -10.06 9.54
N ARG A 169 13.29 -9.13 9.51
CA ARG A 169 13.54 -7.77 8.98
C ARG A 169 14.40 -6.89 9.89
N SER A 170 14.37 -7.13 11.21
CA SER A 170 15.04 -6.26 12.19
C SER A 170 16.34 -6.82 12.77
N HIS A 171 16.72 -8.06 12.43
CA HIS A 171 17.90 -8.73 12.95
C HIS A 171 18.76 -9.29 11.83
N ILE A 172 20.08 -9.31 12.06
CA ILE A 172 21.04 -9.93 11.15
C ILE A 172 21.19 -11.40 11.54
N GLU A 173 21.08 -12.31 10.58
CA GLU A 173 21.40 -13.73 10.78
C GLU A 173 22.90 -13.94 10.54
N LEU A 174 23.61 -14.43 11.56
CA LEU A 174 25.07 -14.62 11.51
C LEU A 174 25.45 -16.04 11.08
N ILE A 175 24.47 -16.93 10.93
CA ILE A 175 24.67 -18.29 10.45
C ILE A 175 24.40 -18.33 8.94
N ALA A 176 25.45 -18.45 8.13
CA ALA A 176 25.35 -18.39 6.68
C ALA A 176 24.38 -19.42 6.06
N SER A 177 24.19 -20.58 6.70
CA SER A 177 23.26 -21.63 6.26
C SER A 177 21.80 -21.37 6.66
N GLU A 178 21.51 -20.38 7.51
CA GLU A 178 20.16 -20.04 7.99
C GLU A 178 19.68 -18.69 7.43
N ASN A 179 20.31 -18.20 6.36
CA ASN A 179 20.01 -16.90 5.78
C ASN A 179 18.56 -16.82 5.27
N PHE A 180 17.97 -15.62 5.31
CA PHE A 180 16.58 -15.43 4.92
C PHE A 180 16.38 -15.58 3.41
N ALA A 181 15.37 -16.35 3.02
CA ALA A 181 14.90 -16.48 1.64
C ALA A 181 14.64 -15.11 1.00
N SER A 182 14.97 -15.03 -0.29
CA SER A 182 14.64 -13.85 -1.09
C SER A 182 13.12 -13.67 -1.21
N PRO A 183 12.63 -12.45 -1.48
CA PRO A 183 11.21 -12.21 -1.73
C PRO A 183 10.60 -13.12 -2.82
N ALA A 184 11.37 -13.47 -3.85
CA ALA A 184 10.94 -14.38 -4.90
C ALA A 184 10.74 -15.82 -4.42
N VAL A 185 11.63 -16.33 -3.55
CA VAL A 185 11.45 -17.66 -2.92
C VAL A 185 10.25 -17.63 -1.97
N MET A 186 10.12 -16.54 -1.21
CA MET A 186 9.00 -16.31 -0.31
C MET A 186 7.64 -16.29 -1.01
N GLU A 187 7.57 -15.67 -2.19
CA GLU A 187 6.38 -15.68 -3.04
C GLU A 187 6.00 -17.12 -3.46
N ALA A 188 6.99 -17.95 -3.81
CA ALA A 188 6.77 -19.34 -4.21
C ALA A 188 6.37 -20.26 -3.04
N GLN A 189 6.93 -20.07 -1.85
CA GLN A 189 6.69 -20.93 -0.69
C GLN A 189 5.48 -20.52 0.16
N GLY A 190 5.04 -19.27 0.03
CA GLY A 190 3.80 -18.74 0.64
C GLY A 190 3.89 -18.29 2.10
N SER A 191 4.80 -18.83 2.92
CA SER A 191 4.97 -18.41 4.32
C SER A 191 6.43 -18.47 4.77
N LEU A 192 6.87 -17.44 5.49
CA LEU A 192 8.24 -17.31 6.00
C LEU A 192 8.57 -18.32 7.11
N LEU A 193 7.59 -19.06 7.60
CA LEU A 193 7.83 -20.21 8.46
C LEU A 193 8.48 -21.38 7.71
N THR A 194 8.42 -21.39 6.37
CA THR A 194 9.11 -22.37 5.53
C THR A 194 10.56 -21.99 5.24
N ASN A 195 10.99 -20.82 5.73
CA ASN A 195 12.32 -20.25 5.50
C ASN A 195 13.44 -21.01 6.24
N LYS A 196 13.12 -22.07 7.01
CA LYS A 196 14.12 -22.86 7.74
C LYS A 196 14.38 -24.23 7.13
N TYR A 197 15.65 -24.48 6.90
CA TYR A 197 16.22 -25.83 6.93
C TYR A 197 16.10 -26.36 8.36
N ALA A 198 15.35 -27.45 8.55
CA ALA A 198 15.25 -28.14 9.84
C ALA A 198 16.45 -29.07 10.02
N GLU A 199 17.63 -28.53 10.34
CA GLU A 199 18.74 -29.36 10.81
C GLU A 199 18.78 -29.43 12.34
N GLY A 200 17.91 -30.30 12.86
CA GLY A 200 18.12 -30.92 14.16
C GLY A 200 17.15 -30.51 15.27
N TYR A 201 16.73 -31.51 16.04
CA TYR A 201 16.11 -31.30 17.34
C TYR A 201 17.11 -30.64 18.31
N PRO A 202 16.65 -29.89 19.33
CA PRO A 202 17.52 -29.45 20.42
C PRO A 202 18.37 -30.62 20.94
N GLY A 203 19.69 -30.53 20.78
CA GLY A 203 20.64 -31.57 21.19
C GLY A 203 21.08 -32.58 20.12
N ARG A 204 20.60 -32.50 18.86
CA ARG A 204 21.10 -33.32 17.75
C ARG A 204 21.23 -32.50 16.47
N ARG A 205 22.41 -31.93 16.23
CA ARG A 205 22.77 -31.38 14.91
C ARG A 205 23.49 -32.46 14.11
N TRP A 206 22.99 -32.78 12.92
CA TRP A 206 23.67 -33.64 11.96
C TRP A 206 24.32 -32.74 10.91
N TYR A 207 25.62 -32.52 11.03
CA TYR A 207 26.43 -32.07 9.90
C TYR A 207 26.97 -33.36 9.25
N GLY A 208 26.54 -33.62 8.02
CA GLY A 208 27.25 -34.57 7.16
C GLY A 208 28.66 -34.07 6.86
#